data_AF-A0A353N3Y0-F1
#
_entry.id   AF-A0A353N3Y0-F1
#
_cell.length_a   1.000
_cell.length_b   1.000
_cell.length_c   1.000
_cell.angle_alpha   90.00
_cell.angle_beta   90.00
_cell.angle_gamma   90.00
#
_symmetry.space_group_name_H-M   'P 1'
#
loop_
_entity.id
_entity.type
_entity.pdbx_description
1 polymer ?
#
loop_
_entity_poly.entity_id
_entity_poly.type
_entity_poly.pdbx_seq_one_letter_code
_entity_poly.pdbx_strand_id
1 'polypeptide(L)'
;MLVSTTEIQNSFGKYLKLAHCEEIVITKNGKKVAKLVPYQVNEEHDPWILNESSPTYSPDGIRLTYEEFLKLTEESKNRYEYIDGELYLLASPFYPHQKAVKEIFGRFIIWFQEKDCEPLVSPFDVTLFRLGKEEKINAVQPDILVICDHDKIDEKGR
;
A
#
# COMPACT_ATOMS: atom_id res chain seq x y z
N MET A 1 12.15 4.12 1.62
CA MET A 1 12.66 3.02 2.48
C MET A 1 14.20 3.01 2.62
N LEU A 2 14.74 2.56 3.77
CA LEU A 2 16.16 2.18 3.92
C LEU A 2 16.29 0.68 3.64
N VAL A 3 17.20 0.29 2.73
CA VAL A 3 17.39 -1.12 2.34
C VAL A 3 18.89 -1.45 2.39
N SER A 4 19.25 -2.65 2.85
CA SER A 4 20.65 -3.07 2.88
C SER A 4 21.15 -3.47 1.48
N THR A 5 22.47 -3.40 1.26
CA THR A 5 23.08 -3.88 0.01
C THR A 5 22.78 -5.35 -0.27
N THR A 6 22.65 -6.16 0.78
CA THR A 6 22.39 -7.61 0.67
C THR A 6 20.96 -7.87 0.19
N GLU A 7 19.97 -7.16 0.74
CA GLU A 7 18.58 -7.27 0.32
C GLU A 7 18.39 -6.83 -1.14
N ILE A 8 19.06 -5.75 -1.55
CA ILE A 8 18.99 -5.28 -2.94
C ILE A 8 19.60 -6.27 -3.91
N GLN A 9 20.70 -6.94 -3.54
CA GLN A 9 21.30 -7.99 -4.39
C GLN A 9 20.36 -9.20 -4.55
N ASN A 10 19.68 -9.60 -3.48
CA ASN A 10 18.82 -10.78 -3.49
C ASN A 10 17.45 -10.54 -4.16
N SER A 11 16.96 -9.30 -4.17
CA SER A 11 15.60 -8.96 -4.65
C SER A 11 15.59 -7.71 -5.52
N PHE A 12 16.59 -7.53 -6.38
CA PHE A 12 16.78 -6.30 -7.16
C PHE A 12 15.54 -5.90 -7.98
N GLY A 13 14.92 -6.86 -8.66
CA GLY A 13 13.72 -6.61 -9.48
C GLY A 13 12.53 -6.05 -8.70
N LYS A 14 12.35 -6.46 -7.44
CA LYS A 14 11.32 -5.91 -6.55
C LYS A 14 11.60 -4.44 -6.24
N TYR A 15 12.84 -4.11 -5.90
CA TYR A 15 13.22 -2.74 -5.56
C TYR A 15 13.19 -1.82 -6.79
N LEU A 16 13.44 -2.32 -8.00
CA LEU A 16 13.22 -1.55 -9.23
C LEU A 16 11.75 -1.14 -9.40
N LYS A 17 10.81 -2.04 -9.10
CA LYS A 17 9.37 -1.72 -9.12
C LYS A 17 9.04 -0.70 -8.03
N LEU A 18 9.49 -0.93 -6.79
CA LEU A 18 9.24 -0.03 -5.66
C LEU A 18 9.86 1.36 -5.82
N ALA A 19 10.97 1.49 -6.55
CA ALA A 19 11.61 2.79 -6.80
C ALA A 19 10.68 3.79 -7.50
N HIS A 20 9.66 3.32 -8.24
CA HIS A 20 8.67 4.18 -8.89
C HIS A 20 7.62 4.74 -7.90
N CYS A 21 7.52 4.17 -6.70
CA CYS A 21 6.53 4.50 -5.66
C CYS A 21 7.16 5.31 -4.53
N GLU A 22 8.37 4.96 -4.14
CA GLU A 22 9.05 5.57 -3.02
C GLU A 22 10.56 5.67 -3.22
N GLU A 23 11.16 6.62 -2.52
CA GLU A 23 12.61 6.77 -2.48
C GLU A 23 13.26 5.60 -1.74
N ILE A 24 14.09 4.83 -2.44
CA ILE A 24 14.86 3.74 -1.86
C ILE A 24 16.30 4.20 -1.63
N VAL A 25 16.72 4.21 -0.37
CA VAL A 25 18.08 4.55 0.04
C VAL A 25 18.80 3.28 0.46
N ILE A 26 19.88 2.98 -0.24
CA ILE A 26 20.70 1.80 -0.06
C ILE A 26 21.72 2.06 1.05
N THR A 27 21.85 1.10 1.97
CA THR A 27 22.76 1.16 3.11
C THR A 27 23.75 0.00 3.09
N LYS A 28 25.01 0.28 3.41
CA LYS A 28 26.08 -0.71 3.61
C LYS A 28 26.67 -0.49 5.00
N ASN A 29 26.61 -1.50 5.87
CA ASN A 29 27.06 -1.41 7.26
C ASN A 29 26.46 -0.20 8.01
N GLY A 30 25.16 0.06 7.81
CA GLY A 30 24.44 1.17 8.42
C GLY A 30 24.72 2.56 7.82
N LYS A 31 25.64 2.69 6.87
CA LYS A 31 25.89 3.96 6.14
C LYS A 31 25.10 4.00 4.85
N LYS A 32 24.47 5.14 4.55
CA LYS A 32 23.80 5.40 3.25
C LYS A 32 24.87 5.49 2.16
N VAL A 33 24.74 4.68 1.11
CA VAL A 33 25.76 4.56 0.04
C VAL A 33 25.23 4.86 -1.35
N ALA A 34 23.94 4.66 -1.59
CA ALA A 34 23.32 4.93 -2.89
C ALA A 34 21.83 5.19 -2.72
N LYS A 35 21.21 5.74 -3.77
CA LYS A 35 19.78 5.96 -3.87
C LYS A 35 19.31 5.38 -5.20
N LEU A 36 18.26 4.58 -5.17
CA LEU A 36 17.63 4.04 -6.35
C LEU A 36 16.43 4.95 -6.69
N VAL A 37 16.48 5.53 -7.88
CA VAL A 37 15.42 6.38 -8.44
C VAL A 37 14.97 5.80 -9.78
N PRO A 38 13.69 5.94 -10.14
CA PRO A 38 13.22 5.48 -11.44
C PRO A 38 13.88 6.34 -12.53
N TYR A 39 14.22 5.71 -13.64
CA TYR A 39 14.75 6.44 -14.79
C TYR A 39 13.58 7.16 -15.49
N GLN A 40 13.62 8.49 -15.50
CA GLN A 40 12.66 9.32 -16.22
C GLN A 40 13.28 9.73 -17.56
N VAL A 41 12.70 9.26 -18.67
CA VAL A 41 13.05 9.75 -20.00
C VAL A 41 12.40 11.12 -20.16
N ASN A 42 13.16 12.18 -19.89
CA ASN A 42 12.82 13.52 -20.37
C ASN A 42 13.48 13.67 -21.73
N GLU A 43 12.73 13.52 -22.82
CA GLU A 43 13.27 13.67 -24.19
C GLU A 43 13.83 15.07 -24.48
N GLU A 44 13.66 16.05 -23.58
CA GLU A 44 14.14 17.42 -23.83
C GLU A 44 15.28 17.92 -22.91
N HIS A 45 15.63 17.30 -21.77
CA HIS A 45 16.67 17.89 -20.90
C HIS A 45 17.44 16.87 -20.04
N ASP A 46 18.75 16.80 -20.25
CA ASP A 46 19.80 16.14 -19.44
C ASP A 46 20.70 17.26 -18.83
N PRO A 47 21.59 17.07 -17.82
CA PRO A 47 21.69 16.13 -16.70
C PRO A 47 21.87 16.83 -15.31
N TRP A 48 21.41 18.07 -15.10
CA TRP A 48 21.63 18.83 -13.83
C TRP A 48 20.39 19.60 -13.35
N ILE A 49 19.26 18.92 -13.16
CA ILE A 49 18.09 19.56 -12.56
C ILE A 49 18.28 19.62 -11.04
N LEU A 50 18.51 20.83 -10.53
CA LEU A 50 18.39 21.16 -9.12
C LEU A 50 16.90 21.22 -8.78
N ASN A 51 16.31 20.07 -8.45
CA ASN A 51 14.94 20.00 -7.96
C ASN A 51 14.94 20.25 -6.44
N GLU A 52 14.19 21.26 -5.99
CA GLU A 52 13.64 21.22 -4.62
C GLU A 52 12.92 19.88 -4.48
N SER A 53 13.25 19.14 -3.43
CA SER A 53 12.81 17.76 -3.21
C SER A 53 11.31 17.70 -2.96
N SER A 54 10.53 17.77 -4.04
CA SER A 54 9.17 17.28 -4.09
C SER A 54 9.24 15.89 -4.72
N PRO A 55 8.85 14.81 -4.01
CA PRO A 55 8.79 13.48 -4.60
C PRO A 55 7.71 13.53 -5.67
N THR A 56 8.13 13.70 -6.92
CA THR A 56 7.22 13.68 -8.07
C THR A 56 6.81 12.22 -8.24
N TYR A 57 5.69 11.87 -7.60
CA TYR A 57 4.98 10.62 -7.86
C TYR A 57 4.80 10.48 -9.37
N SER A 58 5.08 9.29 -9.92
CA SER A 58 4.80 8.99 -11.33
C SER A 58 3.34 9.36 -11.62
N PRO A 59 3.05 10.25 -12.59
CA PRO A 59 1.69 10.77 -12.83
C PRO A 59 0.66 9.67 -13.18
N ASP A 60 1.13 8.49 -13.62
CA ASP A 60 0.28 7.38 -14.07
C ASP A 60 0.08 6.25 -13.04
N GLY A 61 0.62 6.38 -11.81
CA GLY A 61 0.55 5.32 -10.79
C GLY A 61 1.37 4.07 -11.16
N ILE A 62 1.69 3.21 -10.18
CA ILE A 62 2.30 1.90 -10.50
C ILE A 62 1.20 0.92 -10.82
N ARG A 63 1.21 0.39 -12.05
CA ARG A 63 0.38 -0.75 -12.44
C ARG A 63 1.12 -2.07 -12.28
N LEU A 64 0.44 -3.05 -11.70
CA LEU A 64 0.96 -4.41 -11.51
C LEU A 64 -0.18 -5.42 -11.46
N THR A 65 0.15 -6.70 -11.64
CA THR A 65 -0.82 -7.79 -11.54
C THR A 65 -1.12 -8.14 -10.09
N TYR A 66 -2.29 -8.74 -9.82
CA TYR A 66 -2.65 -9.13 -8.45
C TYR A 66 -1.65 -10.10 -7.80
N GLU A 67 -1.05 -11.01 -8.57
CA GLU A 67 0.01 -11.90 -8.07
C GLU A 67 1.27 -11.15 -7.65
N GLU A 68 1.65 -10.11 -8.39
CA GLU A 68 2.77 -9.25 -8.04
C GLU A 68 2.46 -8.43 -6.79
N PHE A 69 1.21 -7.99 -6.62
CA PHE A 69 0.74 -7.31 -5.41
C PHE A 69 0.92 -8.19 -4.17
N LEU A 70 0.48 -9.46 -4.23
CA LEU A 70 0.61 -10.40 -3.12
C LEU A 70 2.07 -10.65 -2.73
N LYS A 71 2.94 -10.87 -3.72
CA LYS A 71 4.38 -11.02 -3.46
C LYS A 71 4.98 -9.76 -2.84
N LEU A 72 4.55 -8.59 -3.32
CA LEU A 72 5.04 -7.32 -2.81
C LEU A 72 4.65 -7.11 -1.34
N THR A 73 3.41 -7.40 -0.97
CA THR A 73 2.89 -7.22 0.39
C THR A 73 3.47 -8.25 1.37
N GLU A 74 3.68 -9.49 0.96
CA GLU A 74 4.33 -10.52 1.79
C GLU A 74 5.77 -10.15 2.18
N GLU A 75 6.49 -9.51 1.26
CA GLU A 75 7.90 -9.20 1.47
C GLU A 75 8.15 -7.74 1.94
N SER A 76 7.12 -6.93 2.14
CA SER A 76 7.25 -5.53 2.55
C SER A 76 6.67 -5.30 3.94
N LYS A 77 7.22 -4.32 4.67
CA LYS A 77 6.65 -3.83 5.94
C LYS A 77 5.65 -2.69 5.74
N ASN A 78 5.55 -2.16 4.51
CA ASN A 78 4.64 -1.09 4.18
C ASN A 78 3.23 -1.64 3.90
N ARG A 79 2.21 -0.81 4.12
CA ARG A 79 0.81 -1.13 3.83
C ARG A 79 0.44 -0.60 2.45
N TYR A 80 -0.20 -1.42 1.63
CA TYR A 80 -0.62 -1.05 0.29
C TYR A 80 -2.07 -1.45 0.04
N GLU A 81 -2.75 -0.69 -0.81
CA GLU A 81 -4.00 -1.07 -1.45
C GLU A 81 -3.76 -1.33 -2.94
N TYR A 82 -4.58 -2.22 -3.50
CA TYR A 82 -4.60 -2.58 -4.90
C TYR A 82 -5.99 -2.26 -5.47
N ILE A 83 -6.07 -1.24 -6.31
CA ILE A 83 -7.34 -0.74 -6.84
C ILE A 83 -7.22 -0.60 -8.35
N ASP A 84 -8.06 -1.32 -9.09
CA ASP A 84 -8.16 -1.32 -10.55
C ASP A 84 -6.79 -1.55 -11.26
N GLY A 85 -5.93 -2.38 -10.68
CA GLY A 85 -4.61 -2.70 -11.23
C GLY A 85 -3.48 -1.78 -10.76
N GLU A 86 -3.79 -0.79 -9.92
CA GLU A 86 -2.84 0.21 -9.43
C GLU A 86 -2.52 0.02 -7.95
N LEU A 87 -1.26 0.29 -7.60
CA LEU A 87 -0.73 0.17 -6.24
C LEU A 87 -0.78 1.52 -5.52
N TYR A 88 -1.40 1.54 -4.35
CA TYR A 88 -1.50 2.72 -3.49
C TYR A 88 -0.77 2.46 -2.17
N LEU A 89 0.25 3.27 -1.86
CA LEU A 89 0.94 3.21 -0.57
C LEU A 89 0.10 3.93 0.50
N LEU A 90 -0.26 3.21 1.57
CA LEU A 90 -0.96 3.82 2.70
C LEU A 90 0.04 4.50 3.64
N ALA A 91 -0.14 5.81 3.83
CA ALA A 91 0.60 6.57 4.82
C ALA A 91 0.10 6.24 6.23
N SER A 92 0.99 6.33 7.22
CA SER A 92 0.61 6.22 8.63
C SER A 92 -0.37 7.34 8.99
N PRO A 93 -1.52 7.02 9.61
CA PRO A 93 -2.54 8.01 9.94
C PRO A 93 -2.05 8.97 11.04
N PHE A 94 -2.42 10.24 10.93
CA PHE A 94 -2.16 11.24 11.95
C PHE A 94 -3.18 11.19 13.09
N TYR A 95 -2.85 11.79 14.24
CA TYR A 95 -3.73 11.82 15.40
C TYR A 95 -5.18 12.27 15.12
N PRO A 96 -5.45 13.32 14.31
CA PRO A 96 -6.82 13.74 14.02
C PRO A 96 -7.63 12.66 13.29
N HIS A 97 -7.00 11.92 12.36
CA HIS A 97 -7.62 10.80 11.65
C HIS A 97 -7.99 9.70 12.64
N GLN A 98 -7.06 9.29 13.50
CA GLN A 98 -7.29 8.28 14.53
C GLN A 98 -8.38 8.69 15.52
N LYS A 99 -8.43 9.98 15.90
CA LYS A 99 -9.50 10.52 16.74
C LYS A 99 -10.86 10.41 16.06
N ALA A 100 -10.96 10.76 14.77
CA ALA A 100 -12.20 10.66 14.02
C ALA A 100 -12.68 9.21 13.91
N VAL A 101 -11.78 8.29 13.53
CA VAL A 101 -12.08 6.84 13.45
C VAL A 101 -12.60 6.32 14.78
N LYS A 102 -11.92 6.64 15.89
CA LYS A 102 -12.32 6.23 17.25
C LYS A 102 -13.74 6.69 17.61
N GLU A 103 -14.09 7.95 17.34
CA GLU A 103 -15.42 8.49 17.68
C GLU A 103 -16.53 7.87 16.84
N ILE A 104 -16.28 7.63 15.54
CA ILE A 104 -17.26 6.99 14.65
C ILE A 104 -17.42 5.52 15.05
N PHE A 105 -16.32 4.81 15.24
CA PHE A 105 -16.30 3.39 15.59
C PHE A 105 -17.02 3.13 16.93
N GLY A 106 -16.79 3.96 17.95
CA GLY A 106 -17.49 3.84 19.23
C GLY A 106 -19.02 3.93 19.11
N ARG A 107 -19.53 4.77 18.20
CA ARG A 107 -20.98 4.84 17.91
C ARG A 107 -21.47 3.61 17.17
N PHE A 108 -20.66 3.06 16.26
CA PHE A 108 -21.00 1.86 15.53
C PHE A 108 -21.12 0.67 16.49
N ILE A 109 -20.15 0.46 17.38
CA ILE A 109 -20.22 -0.63 18.37
C ILE A 109 -21.55 -0.60 19.13
N ILE A 110 -21.95 0.57 19.64
CA ILE A 110 -23.22 0.72 20.38
C ILE A 110 -24.42 0.40 19.48
N TRP A 111 -24.41 0.87 18.23
CA TRP A 111 -25.51 0.61 17.31
C TRP A 111 -25.62 -0.87 16.93
N PHE A 112 -24.50 -1.58 16.79
CA PHE A 112 -24.44 -2.96 16.30
C PHE A 112 -24.49 -4.04 17.40
N GLN A 113 -24.47 -3.68 18.69
CA GLN A 113 -24.34 -4.62 19.82
C GLN A 113 -25.35 -5.80 19.87
N GLU A 114 -26.54 -5.65 19.27
CA GLU A 114 -27.58 -6.68 19.23
C GLU A 114 -28.00 -7.03 17.79
N LYS A 115 -27.10 -6.87 16.83
CA LYS A 115 -27.31 -7.15 15.42
C LYS A 115 -26.29 -8.14 14.91
N ASP A 116 -26.63 -8.82 13.81
CA ASP A 116 -25.77 -9.85 13.22
C ASP A 116 -24.51 -9.27 12.54
N CYS A 117 -24.48 -7.96 12.29
CA CYS A 117 -23.33 -7.30 11.69
C CYS A 117 -22.35 -6.75 12.73
N GLU A 118 -21.05 -6.84 12.43
CA GLU A 118 -19.96 -6.41 13.30
C GLU A 118 -19.13 -5.29 12.64
N PRO A 119 -18.95 -4.14 13.30
CA PRO A 119 -18.03 -3.11 12.82
C PRO A 119 -16.57 -3.50 13.15
N LEU A 120 -15.66 -3.27 12.22
CA LEU A 120 -14.21 -3.44 12.37
C LEU A 120 -13.47 -2.17 11.92
N VAL A 121 -12.19 -2.07 12.28
CA VAL A 121 -11.30 -0.94 11.93
C VAL A 121 -10.02 -1.42 11.26
N SER A 122 -9.37 -0.52 10.52
CA SER A 122 -8.05 -0.81 9.96
C SER A 122 -6.98 -1.04 11.07
N PRO A 123 -5.92 -1.82 10.79
CA PRO A 123 -5.64 -2.55 9.55
C PRO A 123 -6.46 -3.86 9.44
N PHE A 124 -7.19 -4.02 8.35
CA PHE A 124 -7.89 -5.26 7.99
C PHE A 124 -7.94 -5.34 6.46
N ASP A 125 -7.42 -6.43 5.89
CA ASP A 125 -7.35 -6.63 4.45
C ASP A 125 -8.71 -7.10 3.92
N VAL A 126 -9.28 -6.37 2.95
CA VAL A 126 -10.56 -6.73 2.32
C VAL A 126 -10.35 -6.96 0.82
N THR A 127 -10.71 -8.14 0.35
CA THR A 127 -10.72 -8.45 -1.09
C THR A 127 -12.10 -8.20 -1.68
N LEU A 128 -12.18 -7.32 -2.67
CA LEU A 128 -13.42 -6.96 -3.36
C LEU A 128 -13.40 -7.45 -4.81
N PHE A 129 -14.49 -8.05 -5.25
CA PHE A 129 -14.70 -8.50 -6.63
C PHE A 129 -15.71 -7.60 -7.32
N ARG A 130 -15.43 -7.19 -8.56
CA ARG A 130 -16.37 -6.37 -9.33
C ARG A 130 -17.51 -7.24 -9.86
N LEU A 131 -18.75 -6.81 -9.62
CA LEU A 131 -19.95 -7.52 -10.11
C LEU A 131 -19.86 -7.78 -11.62
N GLY A 132 -20.00 -9.05 -12.02
CA GLY A 132 -19.93 -9.49 -13.41
C GLY A 132 -18.53 -9.48 -14.03
N LYS A 133 -17.48 -9.20 -13.25
CA LYS A 133 -16.07 -9.24 -13.64
C LYS A 133 -15.23 -9.74 -12.46
N GLU A 134 -15.42 -11.00 -12.10
CA GLU A 134 -14.75 -11.64 -10.96
C GLU A 134 -13.22 -11.66 -11.12
N GLU A 135 -12.71 -11.53 -12.34
CA GLU A 135 -11.29 -11.36 -12.64
C GLU A 135 -10.72 -9.99 -12.20
N LYS A 136 -11.60 -9.01 -11.92
CA LYS A 136 -11.20 -7.68 -11.42
C LYS A 136 -11.26 -7.65 -9.91
N ILE A 137 -10.14 -8.03 -9.33
CA ILE A 137 -9.90 -8.05 -7.89
C ILE A 137 -9.38 -6.69 -7.44
N ASN A 138 -9.87 -6.19 -6.31
CA ASN A 138 -9.29 -5.10 -5.54
C ASN A 138 -8.96 -5.58 -4.14
N ALA A 139 -7.85 -5.11 -3.56
CA ALA A 139 -7.52 -5.36 -2.16
C ALA A 139 -7.39 -4.00 -1.45
N VAL A 140 -8.24 -3.76 -0.45
CA VAL A 140 -8.35 -2.48 0.23
C VAL A 140 -8.25 -2.66 1.74
N GLN A 141 -7.93 -1.59 2.47
CA GLN A 141 -7.90 -1.56 3.93
C GLN A 141 -8.74 -0.38 4.44
N PRO A 142 -10.07 -0.52 4.49
CA PRO A 142 -10.95 0.56 4.91
C PRO A 142 -10.64 1.00 6.34
N ASP A 143 -10.73 2.30 6.62
CA ASP A 143 -10.56 2.83 7.98
C ASP A 143 -11.57 2.20 8.97
N ILE A 144 -12.82 2.05 8.52
CA ILE A 144 -13.92 1.39 9.22
C ILE A 144 -14.69 0.57 8.20
N LEU A 145 -15.05 -0.66 8.56
CA LEU A 145 -15.90 -1.55 7.76
C LEU A 145 -16.94 -2.23 8.66
N VAL A 146 -18.00 -2.74 8.07
CA VAL A 146 -19.04 -3.51 8.79
C VAL A 146 -19.25 -4.82 8.05
N ILE A 147 -19.04 -5.94 8.74
CA ILE A 147 -19.25 -7.28 8.19
C ILE A 147 -20.59 -7.81 8.67
N CYS A 148 -21.48 -8.14 7.75
CA CYS A 148 -22.72 -8.86 8.04
C CYS A 148 -22.65 -10.34 7.62
N ASP A 149 -21.83 -10.63 6.61
CA ASP A 149 -21.70 -11.96 6.00
C ASP A 149 -20.43 -12.66 6.54
N HIS A 150 -20.53 -13.20 7.76
CA HIS A 150 -19.38 -13.85 8.44
C HIS A 150 -18.86 -15.11 7.72
N ASP A 151 -19.66 -15.69 6.83
CA ASP A 151 -19.30 -16.81 5.96
C ASP A 151 -18.28 -16.44 4.87
N LYS A 152 -18.06 -15.14 4.63
CA LYS A 152 -17.09 -14.64 3.65
C LYS A 152 -15.69 -14.36 4.22
N ILE A 153 -15.49 -14.64 5.50
CA ILE A 153 -14.18 -14.55 6.15
C ILE A 153 -13.38 -15.80 5.77
N ASP A 154 -12.20 -15.61 5.19
CA ASP A 154 -11.35 -16.71 4.73
C ASP A 154 -10.64 -17.46 5.89
N GLU A 155 -9.97 -18.57 5.59
CA GLU A 155 -9.23 -19.37 6.58
C GLU A 155 -8.08 -18.60 7.26
N LYS A 156 -7.63 -17.50 6.67
CA LYS A 156 -6.59 -16.61 7.20
C LYS A 156 -7.19 -15.47 8.02
N GLY A 157 -8.51 -15.41 8.17
CA GLY A 157 -9.23 -14.36 8.88
C GLY A 157 -9.27 -13.03 8.13
N ARG A 158 -9.30 -13.07 6.79
CA ARG A 158 -9.39 -11.90 5.89
C ARG A 158 -10.71 -11.89 5.13
#